data_AF-A0A011VTI6-F1
#
_entry.id   AF-A0A011VTI6-F1
#
_cell.length_a   1.000
_cell.length_b   1.000
_cell.length_c   1.000
_cell.angle_alpha   90.00
_cell.angle_beta   90.00
_cell.angle_gamma   90.00
#
_symmetry.space_group_name_H-M   'P 1'
#
loop_
_entity.id
_entity.type
_entity.pdbx_description
1 polymer ?
#
loop_
_entity_poly.entity_id
_entity_poly.type
_entity_poly.pdbx_seq_one_letter_code
_entity_poly.pdbx_strand_id
1 'polypeptide(L)'
;MDYSWNVTGKTLPKETGKYLIITEDGDYQIAKFIRCTIPGVAEMVRWETNHGELPKYWTELPEKPKTLKVFISQPMSGRTADEIVEERAMMIRRISQKYSYLLPLQIVDSFNPKALNDGNPIEELGKCISLMHDADYVVFANNWDKSKGCRTENFVATEYGIKRIYPEDYMF
;
A
#
# COMPACT_ATOMS: atom_id res chain seq x y z
N MET A 1 -22.89 -24.87 7.36
CA MET A 1 -22.12 -26.10 7.59
C MET A 1 -20.73 -25.65 7.98
N ASP A 2 -20.38 -25.80 9.26
CA ASP A 2 -19.04 -25.49 9.77
C ASP A 2 -18.05 -26.54 9.26
N TYR A 3 -17.07 -26.12 8.47
CA TYR A 3 -15.96 -26.98 8.08
C TYR A 3 -14.76 -26.67 8.96
N SER A 4 -14.51 -27.53 9.96
CA SER A 4 -13.26 -27.57 10.71
C SER A 4 -12.18 -28.28 9.88
N TRP A 5 -11.05 -27.63 9.60
CA TRP A 5 -9.95 -28.21 8.82
C TRP A 5 -8.73 -28.53 9.68
N ASN A 6 -8.41 -29.82 9.82
CA ASN A 6 -7.10 -30.31 10.25
C ASN A 6 -6.21 -30.47 9.01
N VAL A 7 -5.20 -29.61 8.84
CA VAL A 7 -4.24 -29.72 7.72
C VAL A 7 -2.93 -30.33 8.21
N THR A 8 -2.81 -31.65 8.05
CA THR A 8 -1.55 -32.39 8.19
C THR A 8 -0.83 -32.43 6.85
N GLY A 9 0.13 -31.54 6.64
CA GLY A 9 0.98 -31.54 5.45
C GLY A 9 1.82 -30.26 5.36
N LYS A 10 3.13 -30.38 5.16
CA LYS A 10 4.07 -29.24 5.09
C LYS A 10 3.73 -28.33 3.90
N THR A 11 2.92 -27.31 4.13
CA THR A 11 2.67 -26.20 3.19
C THR A 11 3.75 -25.13 3.36
N LEU A 12 4.44 -24.76 2.28
CA LEU A 12 5.42 -23.67 2.24
C LEU A 12 4.74 -22.41 1.68
N PRO A 13 4.67 -21.29 2.42
CA PRO A 13 4.16 -20.01 1.91
C PRO A 13 5.14 -19.44 0.87
N LYS A 14 4.65 -19.03 -0.32
CA LYS A 14 5.52 -18.47 -1.38
C LYS A 14 5.46 -16.95 -1.55
N GLU A 15 4.34 -16.28 -1.29
CA GLU A 15 4.25 -14.81 -1.41
C GLU A 15 3.23 -14.24 -0.41
N THR A 16 3.61 -13.13 0.25
CA THR A 16 2.78 -12.41 1.23
C THR A 16 2.75 -10.92 0.91
N GLY A 17 1.58 -10.38 0.58
CA GLY A 17 1.35 -8.94 0.44
C GLY A 17 0.38 -8.45 1.51
N LYS A 18 0.58 -7.22 2.02
CA LYS A 18 -0.37 -6.53 2.90
C LYS A 18 -1.22 -5.58 2.05
N TYR A 19 -2.53 -5.68 2.17
CA TYR A 19 -3.50 -4.86 1.46
C TYR A 19 -4.36 -4.11 2.46
N LEU A 20 -4.74 -2.88 2.13
CA LEU A 20 -5.70 -2.10 2.93
C LEU A 20 -7.10 -2.32 2.35
N ILE A 21 -7.99 -2.91 3.14
CA ILE A 21 -9.41 -3.10 2.82
C ILE A 21 -10.18 -1.97 3.48
N ILE A 22 -11.09 -1.32 2.77
CA ILE A 22 -12.04 -0.39 3.38
C ILE A 22 -13.40 -1.07 3.41
N THR A 23 -14.02 -1.06 4.59
CA THR A 23 -15.35 -1.62 4.81
C THR A 23 -16.41 -0.68 4.24
N GLU A 24 -17.62 -1.19 4.04
CA GLU A 24 -18.76 -0.40 3.57
C GLU A 24 -19.06 0.82 4.49
N ASP A 25 -18.72 0.70 5.77
CA ASP A 25 -18.88 1.74 6.78
C ASP A 25 -17.74 2.78 6.80
N GLY A 26 -16.74 2.64 5.92
CA GLY A 26 -15.62 3.59 5.80
C GLY A 26 -14.49 3.40 6.82
N ASP A 27 -14.49 2.28 7.54
CA ASP A 27 -13.37 1.79 8.34
C ASP A 27 -12.36 1.04 7.47
N TYR A 28 -11.16 0.74 7.98
CA TYR A 28 -10.16 0.00 7.24
C TYR A 28 -9.63 -1.23 7.99
N GLN A 29 -9.25 -2.26 7.24
CA GLN A 29 -8.60 -3.47 7.74
C GLN A 29 -7.33 -3.73 6.95
N ILE A 30 -6.30 -4.25 7.62
CA ILE A 30 -5.11 -4.78 6.94
C ILE A 30 -5.37 -6.25 6.67
N ALA A 31 -5.34 -6.63 5.40
CA ALA A 31 -5.47 -8.01 4.96
C ALA A 31 -4.15 -8.54 4.43
N LYS A 32 -3.80 -9.74 4.87
CA LYS A 32 -2.65 -10.48 4.34
C LYS A 32 -3.16 -11.52 3.35
N PHE A 33 -2.67 -11.43 2.13
CA PHE A 33 -2.86 -12.49 1.14
C PHE A 33 -1.81 -13.58 1.36
N ILE A 34 -2.26 -14.83 1.40
CA ILE A 34 -1.39 -16.01 1.47
C ILE A 34 -1.73 -16.89 0.27
N ARG A 35 -0.78 -17.01 -0.66
CA ARG A 35 -0.85 -18.01 -1.73
C ARG A 35 -0.28 -19.32 -1.21
N CYS A 36 -1.08 -20.39 -1.28
CA CYS A 36 -0.63 -21.73 -0.97
C CYS A 36 -0.78 -22.62 -2.22
N THR A 37 0.31 -23.28 -2.59
CA THR A 37 0.31 -24.26 -3.67
C THR A 37 0.37 -25.65 -3.03
N ILE A 38 -0.71 -26.42 -3.15
CA ILE A 38 -0.71 -27.84 -2.79
C ILE A 38 -0.40 -28.61 -4.08
N PRO A 39 0.65 -29.46 -4.12
CA PRO A 39 0.94 -30.26 -5.32
C PRO A 39 -0.28 -31.09 -5.74
N GLY A 40 -0.73 -30.92 -6.98
CA GLY A 40 -1.90 -31.63 -7.53
C GLY A 40 -3.26 -30.98 -7.26
N VAL A 41 -3.31 -29.79 -6.67
CA VAL A 41 -4.55 -29.01 -6.45
C VAL A 41 -4.42 -27.64 -7.13
N ALA A 42 -5.53 -27.04 -7.57
CA ALA A 42 -5.58 -25.66 -8.04
C ALA A 42 -5.01 -24.71 -6.97
N GLU A 43 -4.33 -23.65 -7.39
CA GLU A 43 -3.76 -22.67 -6.46
C GLU A 43 -4.83 -22.10 -5.53
N MET A 44 -4.52 -22.07 -4.24
CA MET A 44 -5.45 -21.58 -3.23
C MET A 44 -4.95 -20.24 -2.68
N VAL A 45 -5.90 -19.31 -2.55
CA VAL A 45 -5.71 -18.02 -1.91
C VAL A 45 -6.43 -18.05 -0.58
N ARG A 46 -5.72 -17.71 0.49
CA ARG A 46 -6.32 -17.39 1.77
C ARG A 46 -6.09 -15.92 2.07
N TRP A 47 -7.13 -15.25 2.53
CA TRP A 47 -7.01 -13.94 3.14
C TRP A 47 -7.08 -14.08 4.65
N GLU A 48 -6.16 -13.42 5.34
CA GLU A 48 -6.21 -13.23 6.78
C GLU A 48 -6.47 -11.74 7.04
N THR A 49 -7.59 -11.44 7.70
CA THR A 49 -7.92 -10.07 8.13
C THR A 49 -7.91 -10.01 9.65
N ASN A 50 -7.70 -8.81 10.21
CA ASN A 50 -7.73 -8.62 11.66
C ASN A 50 -9.15 -8.72 12.25
N HIS A 51 -10.21 -8.67 11.42
CA HIS A 51 -11.62 -8.65 11.87
C HIS A 51 -12.47 -9.81 11.34
N GLY A 52 -11.87 -10.86 10.77
CA GLY A 52 -12.51 -12.18 10.60
C GLY A 52 -13.41 -12.36 9.36
N GLU A 53 -13.99 -11.31 8.78
CA GLU A 53 -14.85 -11.45 7.60
C GLU A 53 -14.42 -10.56 6.43
N LEU A 54 -14.39 -11.15 5.23
CA LEU A 54 -14.16 -10.45 3.96
C LEU A 54 -15.50 -10.01 3.36
N PRO A 55 -15.53 -8.89 2.64
CA PRO A 55 -16.72 -8.51 1.88
C PRO A 55 -17.10 -9.58 0.83
N LYS A 56 -18.40 -9.82 0.65
CA LYS A 56 -18.98 -10.88 -0.20
C LYS A 56 -18.52 -10.88 -1.66
N TYR A 57 -18.03 -9.75 -2.19
CA TYR A 57 -17.63 -9.61 -3.58
C TYR A 57 -16.24 -10.20 -3.91
N TRP A 58 -15.58 -10.88 -2.96
CA TRP A 58 -14.25 -11.50 -3.13
C TRP A 58 -14.25 -13.05 -3.10
N THR A 59 -15.42 -13.70 -3.13
CA THR A 59 -15.54 -15.18 -3.03
C THR A 59 -15.21 -15.94 -4.31
N GLU A 60 -15.06 -15.26 -5.45
CA GLU A 60 -14.60 -15.86 -6.70
C GLU A 60 -13.20 -15.33 -6.98
N LEU A 61 -12.21 -16.23 -7.08
CA LEU A 61 -10.82 -15.90 -7.40
C LEU A 61 -10.78 -15.12 -8.71
N PRO A 62 -10.56 -13.80 -8.74
CA PRO A 62 -10.21 -13.18 -9.99
C PRO A 62 -8.73 -13.50 -10.23
N GLU A 63 -8.29 -13.47 -11.50
CA GLU A 63 -6.90 -13.10 -11.76
C GLU A 63 -6.53 -11.91 -10.85
N LYS A 64 -5.29 -11.89 -10.33
CA LYS A 64 -4.81 -10.90 -9.33
C LYS A 64 -5.55 -9.56 -9.53
N PRO A 65 -6.39 -9.13 -8.56
CA PRO A 65 -7.28 -7.99 -8.75
C PRO A 65 -6.44 -6.84 -9.27
N LYS A 66 -6.89 -6.20 -10.34
CA LYS A 66 -6.21 -5.03 -10.87
C LYS A 66 -6.20 -3.99 -9.76
N THR A 67 -5.05 -3.78 -9.13
CA THR A 67 -4.88 -2.79 -8.07
C THR A 67 -4.29 -1.53 -8.65
N LEU A 68 -4.57 -0.40 -8.02
CA LEU A 68 -3.93 0.87 -8.31
C LEU A 68 -2.79 1.04 -7.32
N LYS A 69 -1.55 0.97 -7.81
CA LYS A 69 -0.35 1.05 -6.99
C LYS A 69 0.01 2.51 -6.72
N VAL A 70 0.11 2.85 -5.45
CA VAL A 70 0.35 4.22 -4.99
C VAL A 70 1.64 4.28 -4.21
N PHE A 71 2.55 5.15 -4.62
CA PHE A 71 3.70 5.58 -3.83
C PHE A 71 3.32 6.86 -3.07
N ILE A 72 3.65 6.96 -1.78
CA ILE A 72 3.39 8.14 -0.96
C ILE A 72 4.68 8.92 -0.74
N SER A 73 4.75 10.11 -1.32
CA SER A 73 5.81 11.09 -1.10
C SER A 73 5.40 12.08 -0.01
N GLN A 74 6.02 11.99 1.15
CA GLN A 74 5.69 12.83 2.32
C GLN A 74 6.93 13.45 2.94
N PRO A 75 6.91 14.75 3.32
CA PRO A 75 8.01 15.36 4.05
C PRO A 75 8.21 14.69 5.41
N MET A 76 9.44 14.23 5.69
CA MET A 76 9.78 13.54 6.94
C MET A 76 10.76 14.31 7.84
N SER A 77 11.49 15.28 7.30
CA SER A 77 12.52 16.01 8.05
C SER A 77 11.92 16.76 9.25
N GLY A 78 12.50 16.53 10.43
CA GLY A 78 12.08 17.20 11.67
C GLY A 78 10.78 16.68 12.28
N ARG A 79 10.27 15.54 11.80
CA ARG A 79 9.04 14.91 12.31
C ARG A 79 9.35 13.58 13.00
N THR A 80 8.50 13.22 13.94
CA THR A 80 8.55 11.93 14.62
C THR A 80 7.98 10.81 13.75
N ALA A 81 8.36 9.57 14.02
CA ALA A 81 7.80 8.42 13.31
C ALA A 81 6.27 8.33 13.46
N ASP A 82 5.74 8.65 14.64
CA ASP A 82 4.30 8.58 14.92
C ASP A 82 3.51 9.62 14.12
N GLU A 83 3.97 10.87 14.07
CA GLU A 83 3.34 11.91 13.22
C GLU A 83 3.35 11.54 11.74
N ILE A 84 4.41 10.85 11.29
CA ILE A 84 4.56 10.40 9.91
C ILE A 84 3.59 9.25 9.62
N VAL A 85 3.44 8.30 10.54
CA VAL A 85 2.51 7.17 10.42
C VAL A 85 1.06 7.66 10.44
N GLU A 86 0.72 8.58 11.33
CA GLU A 86 -0.63 9.13 11.46
C GLU A 86 -1.05 9.90 10.21
N GLU A 87 -0.21 10.81 9.71
CA GLU A 87 -0.51 11.53 8.47
C GLU A 87 -0.63 10.57 7.29
N ARG A 88 0.28 9.59 7.19
CA ARG A 88 0.23 8.60 6.12
C ARG A 88 -1.07 7.80 6.15
N ALA A 89 -1.53 7.39 7.33
CA ALA A 89 -2.81 6.69 7.49
C ALA A 89 -3.98 7.59 7.05
N MET A 90 -3.98 8.86 7.43
CA MET A 90 -4.99 9.83 6.99
C MET A 90 -4.98 10.03 5.46
N MET A 91 -3.81 10.15 4.85
CA MET A 91 -3.66 10.25 3.39
C MET A 91 -4.24 9.02 2.71
N ILE A 92 -3.83 7.82 3.15
CA ILE A 92 -4.32 6.55 2.61
C ILE A 92 -5.84 6.49 2.68
N ARG A 93 -6.44 6.88 3.81
CA ARG A 93 -7.90 6.91 3.98
C ARG A 93 -8.57 7.84 2.97
N ARG A 94 -8.07 9.07 2.82
CA ARG A 94 -8.64 10.08 1.92
C ARG A 94 -8.51 9.69 0.44
N ILE A 95 -7.34 9.22 0.04
CA ILE A 95 -7.10 8.74 -1.33
C ILE A 95 -8.01 7.56 -1.60
N SER A 96 -8.13 6.64 -0.65
CA SER A 96 -9.01 5.50 -0.84
C SER A 96 -10.47 5.94 -0.95
N GLN A 97 -10.99 6.81 -0.09
CA GLN A 97 -12.37 7.33 -0.22
C GLN A 97 -12.62 7.99 -1.58
N LYS A 98 -11.61 8.65 -2.16
CA LYS A 98 -11.74 9.33 -3.45
C LYS A 98 -11.49 8.43 -4.67
N TYR A 99 -10.73 7.34 -4.57
CA TYR A 99 -10.28 6.58 -5.73
C TYR A 99 -10.61 5.08 -5.66
N SER A 100 -11.08 4.55 -4.52
CA SER A 100 -11.37 3.13 -4.32
C SER A 100 -12.58 2.61 -5.11
N TYR A 101 -13.48 3.49 -5.56
CA TYR A 101 -14.61 3.09 -6.43
C TYR A 101 -14.15 2.59 -7.81
N LEU A 102 -12.91 2.91 -8.21
CA LEU A 102 -12.33 2.46 -9.47
C LEU A 102 -11.64 1.11 -9.32
N LEU A 103 -10.70 1.00 -8.39
CA LEU A 103 -9.90 -0.19 -8.12
C LEU A 103 -9.38 -0.18 -6.67
N PRO A 104 -9.10 -1.36 -6.07
CA PRO A 104 -8.44 -1.43 -4.78
C PRO A 104 -7.04 -0.79 -4.81
N LEU A 105 -6.67 -0.05 -3.76
CA LEU A 105 -5.35 0.56 -3.65
C LEU A 105 -4.31 -0.41 -3.10
N GLN A 106 -3.13 -0.41 -3.69
CA GLN A 106 -1.94 -1.08 -3.17
C GLN A 106 -0.87 -0.03 -2.85
N ILE A 107 -0.45 0.08 -1.59
CA ILE A 107 0.62 1.01 -1.22
C ILE A 107 1.98 0.39 -1.53
N VAL A 108 2.78 1.10 -2.33
CA VAL A 108 4.20 0.83 -2.50
C VAL A 108 4.91 1.42 -1.28
N ASP A 109 5.19 0.58 -0.29
CA ASP A 109 5.69 1.04 1.00
C ASP A 109 7.18 1.41 0.92
N SER A 110 7.43 2.71 0.94
CA SER A 110 8.77 3.31 0.97
C SER A 110 9.22 3.76 2.37
N PHE A 111 8.38 3.62 3.41
CA PHE A 111 8.72 4.19 4.71
C PHE A 111 9.62 3.27 5.52
N ASN A 112 10.79 3.80 5.87
CA ASN A 112 11.74 3.17 6.74
C ASN A 112 11.92 4.03 8.01
N PRO A 113 11.27 3.69 9.14
CA PRO A 113 11.39 4.47 10.38
C PRO A 113 12.84 4.65 10.85
N LYS A 114 13.73 3.69 10.58
CA LYS A 114 15.14 3.76 10.95
C LYS A 114 15.89 4.84 10.17
N ALA A 115 15.45 5.14 8.95
CA ALA A 115 16.04 6.17 8.11
C ALA A 115 15.84 7.59 8.65
N LEU A 116 14.89 7.80 9.57
CA LEU A 116 14.62 9.11 10.16
C LEU A 116 15.77 9.62 11.04
N ASN A 117 16.46 8.70 11.74
CA ASN A 117 17.50 9.06 12.71
C ASN A 117 18.91 8.84 12.15
N ASP A 118 19.12 7.73 11.43
CA ASP A 118 20.47 7.25 11.10
C ASP A 118 20.70 7.05 9.59
N GLY A 119 19.73 7.40 8.75
CA GLY A 119 19.79 7.19 7.30
C GLY A 119 20.58 8.28 6.57
N ASN A 120 21.35 7.90 5.54
CA ASN A 120 21.88 8.88 4.58
C ASN A 120 20.72 9.37 3.68
N PRO A 121 20.39 10.68 3.66
CA PRO A 121 19.22 11.18 2.94
C PRO A 121 19.25 10.94 1.42
N ILE A 122 20.45 10.88 0.80
CA ILE A 122 20.60 10.65 -0.64
C ILE A 122 20.40 9.17 -0.96
N GLU A 123 20.95 8.27 -0.13
CA GLU A 123 20.79 6.84 -0.30
C GLU A 123 19.31 6.42 -0.18
N GLU A 124 18.62 6.92 0.85
CA GLU A 124 17.20 6.64 1.06
C GLU A 124 16.34 7.23 -0.06
N LEU A 125 16.67 8.43 -0.56
CA LEU A 125 16.02 9.00 -1.74
C LEU A 125 16.19 8.12 -2.99
N GLY A 126 17.39 7.56 -3.20
CA GLY A 126 17.65 6.62 -4.31
C GLY A 126 16.81 5.35 -4.22
N LYS A 127 16.60 4.81 -3.01
CA LYS A 127 15.71 3.67 -2.76
C LYS A 127 14.25 4.04 -3.06
N CYS A 128 13.79 5.19 -2.59
CA CYS A 128 12.46 5.71 -2.89
C CYS A 128 12.20 5.87 -4.39
N ILE A 129 13.14 6.49 -5.12
CA ILE A 129 13.04 6.68 -6.58
C ILE A 129 12.97 5.34 -7.30
N SER A 130 13.73 4.34 -6.83
CA SER A 130 13.67 3.00 -7.40
C SER A 130 12.28 2.39 -7.22
N LEU A 131 11.67 2.50 -6.03
CA LEU A 131 10.31 2.00 -5.78
C LEU A 131 9.22 2.69 -6.63
N MET A 132 9.45 3.92 -7.11
CA MET A 132 8.49 4.63 -7.95
C MET A 132 8.24 3.94 -9.31
N HIS A 133 9.17 3.11 -9.82
CA HIS A 133 8.96 2.41 -11.10
C HIS A 133 7.76 1.43 -11.07
N ASP A 134 7.41 0.96 -9.87
CA ASP A 134 6.31 0.03 -9.67
C ASP A 134 4.98 0.73 -9.40
N ALA A 135 4.96 2.05 -9.25
CA ALA A 135 3.76 2.82 -8.90
C ALA A 135 3.00 3.29 -10.14
N ASP A 136 1.67 3.20 -10.09
CA ASP A 136 0.79 3.82 -11.07
C ASP A 136 0.64 5.33 -10.80
N TYR A 137 0.67 5.70 -9.51
CA TYR A 137 0.55 7.08 -9.03
C TYR A 137 1.54 7.38 -7.91
N VAL A 138 2.04 8.60 -7.90
CA VAL A 138 2.73 9.22 -6.77
C VAL A 138 1.78 10.20 -6.11
N VAL A 139 1.50 9.99 -4.83
CA VAL A 139 0.67 10.91 -4.03
C VAL A 139 1.56 11.73 -3.12
N PHE A 140 1.44 13.04 -3.22
CA PHE A 140 2.22 14.00 -2.45
C PHE A 140 1.45 14.49 -1.23
N ALA A 141 2.10 14.47 -0.07
CA ALA A 141 1.56 15.05 1.16
C ALA A 141 1.60 16.59 1.15
N ASN A 142 0.98 17.21 2.14
CA ASN A 142 1.04 18.65 2.29
C ASN A 142 2.49 19.13 2.48
N ASN A 143 2.82 20.33 1.99
CA ASN A 143 4.18 20.89 2.00
C ASN A 143 5.24 20.05 1.24
N TRP A 144 4.84 19.18 0.30
CA TRP A 144 5.78 18.42 -0.53
C TRP A 144 6.77 19.33 -1.27
N ASP A 145 6.30 20.50 -1.71
CA ASP A 145 7.05 21.52 -2.42
C ASP A 145 8.18 22.13 -1.57
N LYS A 146 8.10 22.04 -0.23
CA LYS A 146 9.14 22.52 0.69
C LYS A 146 10.22 21.47 0.94
N SER A 147 9.90 20.19 0.78
CA SER A 147 10.83 19.06 0.99
C SER A 147 11.73 18.84 -0.22
N LYS A 148 13.06 18.76 0.01
CA LYS A 148 14.03 18.45 -1.06
C LYS A 148 13.76 17.08 -1.69
N GLY A 149 13.47 16.06 -0.88
CA GLY A 149 13.18 14.71 -1.35
C GLY A 149 11.91 14.65 -2.20
N CYS A 150 10.82 15.22 -1.69
CA CYS A 150 9.54 15.21 -2.40
C CYS A 150 9.59 16.00 -3.70
N ARG A 151 10.30 17.14 -3.74
CA ARG A 151 10.53 17.87 -5.00
C ARG A 151 11.28 17.04 -6.04
N THR A 152 12.30 16.28 -5.63
CA THR A 152 13.03 15.39 -6.54
C THR A 152 12.14 14.26 -7.04
N GLU A 153 11.36 13.63 -6.16
CA GLU A 153 10.40 12.58 -6.54
C GLU A 153 9.34 13.15 -7.50
N ASN A 154 8.86 14.37 -7.29
CA ASN A 154 7.95 15.05 -8.22
C ASN A 154 8.59 15.31 -9.58
N PHE A 155 9.83 15.75 -9.61
CA PHE A 155 10.58 15.93 -10.86
C PHE A 155 10.70 14.60 -11.61
N VAL A 156 11.13 13.54 -10.95
CA VAL A 156 11.22 12.19 -11.54
C VAL A 156 9.85 11.71 -12.05
N ALA A 157 8.80 11.83 -11.24
CA ALA A 157 7.45 11.44 -11.67
C ALA A 157 7.00 12.20 -12.92
N THR A 158 7.36 13.49 -13.02
CA THR A 158 7.05 14.33 -14.18
C THR A 158 7.79 13.87 -15.43
N GLU A 159 9.11 13.73 -15.35
CA GLU A 159 9.96 13.37 -16.50
C GLU A 159 9.68 11.96 -17.03
N TYR A 160 9.36 11.02 -16.14
CA TYR A 160 9.09 9.63 -16.49
C TYR A 160 7.59 9.33 -16.70
N GLY A 161 6.73 10.36 -16.68
CA GLY A 161 5.31 10.21 -16.98
C GLY A 161 4.51 9.42 -15.95
N ILE A 162 5.00 9.31 -14.72
CA ILE A 162 4.25 8.71 -13.60
C ILE A 162 3.15 9.69 -13.20
N LYS A 163 1.93 9.19 -13.02
CA LYS A 163 0.80 10.05 -12.65
C LYS A 163 1.00 10.58 -11.23
N ARG A 164 0.54 11.79 -10.99
CA ARG A 164 0.75 12.53 -9.74
C ARG A 164 -0.60 12.96 -9.17
N ILE A 165 -0.72 12.88 -7.85
CA ILE A 165 -1.88 13.35 -7.09
C ILE A 165 -1.34 14.27 -6.02
N TYR A 166 -1.84 15.50 -5.95
CA TYR A 166 -1.39 16.52 -5.00
C TYR A 166 -2.40 16.71 -3.87
N PRO A 167 -2.01 17.37 -2.76
CA PRO A 167 -2.90 17.62 -1.62
C PRO A 167 -4.28 18.17 -1.99
N GLU A 168 -4.33 19.09 -2.96
CA GLU A 168 -5.56 19.72 -3.45
C GLU A 168 -6.51 18.72 -4.10
N ASP A 169 -5.98 17.59 -4.57
CA ASP A 169 -6.75 16.53 -5.22
C ASP A 169 -7.41 15.58 -4.22
N TYR A 170 -7.11 15.58 -2.93
CA TYR A 170 -7.72 14.60 -2.00
C TYR A 170 -7.98 15.12 -0.58
N MET A 171 -7.56 16.33 -0.25
CA MET A 171 -7.86 17.00 1.01
C MET A 171 -9.13 17.82 0.85
N PHE A 172 -10.26 17.27 1.33
CA PHE A 172 -11.53 17.98 1.47
C PHE A 172 -11.79 18.33 2.93
#